data_AF-A0A3C8CBW4-F1
#
_entry.id   AF-A0A3C8CBW4-F1
#
_cell.length_a   1.000
_cell.length_b   1.000
_cell.length_c   1.000
_cell.angle_alpha   90.00
_cell.angle_beta   90.00
_cell.angle_gamma   90.00
#
_symmetry.space_group_name_H-M   'P 1'
#
loop_
_entity.id
_entity.type
_entity.pdbx_description
1 polymer ?
#
loop_
_entity_poly.entity_id
_entity_poly.type
_entity_poly.pdbx_seq_one_letter_code
_entity_poly.pdbx_strand_id
1 'polypeptide(L)' 'MLGNLFRECGVVDRLLKTSENELLNVVTILLGLSVGASMTAAGFLTLQTLFIIL' A
#
# COMPACT_ATOMS: atom_id res chain seq x y z
N MET A 1 -14.11 0.64 -0.23
CA MET A 1 -15.43 1.30 -0.22
C MET A 1 -15.54 2.42 0.82
N LEU A 2 -14.83 2.35 1.95
CA LEU A 2 -14.82 3.43 2.96
C LEU A 2 -14.26 4.77 2.42
N GLY A 3 -13.18 4.76 1.64
CA GLY A 3 -12.63 5.98 1.03
C GLY A 3 -13.62 6.70 0.11
N ASN A 4 -14.36 5.94 -0.71
CA ASN A 4 -15.43 6.52 -1.53
C ASN A 4 -16.54 7.12 -0.67
N LEU A 5 -16.89 6.49 0.46
CA LEU A 5 -17.86 7.08 1.39
C LEU A 5 -17.37 8.42 1.94
N PHE A 6 -16.10 8.54 2.34
CA PHE A 6 -15.54 9.81 2.81
C PHE A 6 -15.56 10.91 1.74
N ARG A 7 -15.37 10.53 0.47
CA ARG A 7 -15.46 11.45 -0.66
C ARG A 7 -16.89 11.90 -0.97
N GLU A 8 -17.83 10.96 -1.01
CA GLU A 8 -19.21 11.22 -1.45
C GLU A 8 -20.14 11.71 -0.33
N CYS A 9 -19.81 11.49 0.95
CA CYS A 9 -20.68 11.92 2.05
C CYS A 9 -20.62 13.41 2.37
N GLY A 10 -19.62 14.16 1.87
CA GLY A 10 -19.53 15.62 1.95
C GLY A 10 -19.36 16.24 3.36
N VAL A 11 -19.43 15.45 4.43
CA VAL A 11 -19.40 15.93 5.83
C VAL A 11 -18.09 15.65 6.56
N VAL A 12 -17.13 14.96 5.92
CA VAL A 12 -15.86 14.51 6.55
C VAL A 12 -14.60 15.02 5.84
N ASP A 13 -14.61 16.28 5.39
CA ASP A 13 -13.54 16.86 4.55
C ASP A 13 -12.11 16.77 5.15
N ARG A 14 -11.98 16.90 6.48
CA ARG A 14 -10.69 16.70 7.18
C ARG A 14 -10.21 15.25 7.11
N LEU A 15 -11.10 14.29 7.32
CA LEU A 15 -10.76 12.86 7.27
C LEU A 15 -10.41 12.43 5.85
N LEU A 16 -11.11 12.96 4.84
CA LEU A 16 -10.81 12.71 3.44
C LEU A 16 -9.39 13.17 3.09
N LYS A 17 -9.06 14.44 3.37
CA LYS A 17 -7.73 15.02 3.07
C LYS A 17 -6.58 14.29 3.75
N THR A 18 -6.74 13.94 5.04
CA THR A 18 -5.75 13.16 5.79
C THR A 18 -5.63 11.74 5.26
N SER A 19 -6.74 11.08 4.91
CA SER A 19 -6.73 9.72 4.38
C SER A 19 -6.07 9.61 3.01
N GLU A 20 -6.30 10.58 2.12
CA GLU A 20 -5.76 10.57 0.74
C GLU A 20 -4.27 10.89 0.66
N ASN A 21 -3.73 11.68 1.60
CA ASN A 21 -2.33 12.14 1.53
C ASN A 21 -1.49 11.55 2.66
N GLU A 22 -1.71 12.05 3.89
CA GLU A 22 -0.84 11.80 5.03
C GLU A 22 -0.84 10.32 5.41
N LEU A 23 -2.03 9.75 5.57
CA LEU A 23 -2.21 8.35 5.96
C LEU A 23 -1.78 7.41 4.83
N LEU A 24 -2.10 7.74 3.57
CA LEU A 24 -1.68 6.96 2.41
C LEU A 24 -0.15 6.89 2.30
N ASN A 25 0.55 8.01 2.49
CA ASN A 25 2.01 8.05 2.46
C ASN A 25 2.64 7.20 3.57
N VAL A 26 2.13 7.32 4.81
CA VAL A 26 2.63 6.53 5.95
C VAL A 26 2.42 5.04 5.71
N VAL A 27 1.21 4.63 5.31
CA VAL A 27 0.89 3.22 5.04
C VAL A 27 1.70 2.69 3.87
N THR A 28 1.93 3.48 2.82
CA THR A 28 2.76 3.06 1.67
C THR A 28 4.19 2.76 2.08
N ILE A 29 4.79 3.58 2.94
CA ILE A 29 6.14 3.32 3.48
C ILE A 29 6.16 2.01 4.27
N LEU A 30 5.17 1.81 5.15
CA LEU A 30 5.08 0.59 5.96
C LEU A 30 4.86 -0.66 5.09
N LEU A 31 4.04 -0.56 4.05
CA LEU A 31 3.82 -1.65 3.09
C LEU A 31 5.10 -1.95 2.31
N GLY A 32 5.78 -0.93 1.79
CA GLY A 32 7.05 -1.10 1.08
C GLY A 32 8.11 -1.77 1.94
N LEU A 33 8.24 -1.36 3.20
CA LEU A 33 9.14 -1.98 4.16
C LEU A 33 8.75 -3.43 4.47
N SER A 34 7.46 -3.70 4.71
CA SER A 34 6.98 -5.04 5.06
C SER A 34 7.15 -6.04 3.92
N VAL A 35 6.83 -5.62 2.70
CA VAL A 35 7.00 -6.43 1.49
C VAL A 35 8.49 -6.65 1.23
N GLY A 36 9.30 -5.59 1.26
CA GLY A 36 10.75 -5.70 1.08
C GLY A 36 11.42 -6.59 2.13
N ALA A 37 11.01 -6.50 3.39
CA ALA A 37 11.51 -7.34 4.48
C ALA A 37 11.13 -8.82 4.30
N SER A 38 10.01 -9.12 3.63
CA SER A 38 9.58 -10.49 3.34
C SER A 38 10.36 -11.14 2.17
N MET A 39 11.08 -10.34 1.36
CA MET A 39 11.87 -10.81 0.21
C MET A 39 13.23 -11.38 0.64
N THR A 40 13.21 -12.45 1.43
CA THR A 40 14.44 -13.17 1.79
C THR A 40 15.06 -13.86 0.56
N ALA A 41 16.39 -14.01 0.53
CA ALA A 41 17.09 -14.62 -0.61
C ALA A 41 16.56 -16.02 -0.97
N ALA A 42 16.23 -16.85 0.02
CA ALA A 42 15.69 -18.20 -0.21
C ALA A 42 14.28 -18.18 -0.84
N GLY A 43 13.46 -17.19 -0.52
CA GLY A 43 12.11 -17.06 -1.11
C GLY A 43 12.11 -16.31 -2.44
N PHE A 44 13.02 -15.35 -2.62
CA PHE A 44 13.05 -14.49 -3.81
C PHE A 44 13.92 -15.03 -4.95
N LEU A 45 15.01 -15.74 -4.69
CA LEU A 45 15.91 -16.27 -5.73
C LEU A 45 15.47 -17.66 -6.20
N THR A 46 14.30 -17.76 -6.82
CA THR A 46 13.74 -19.02 -7.35
C THR A 46 13.47 -18.92 -8.85
N LEU A 47 13.36 -20.07 -9.53
CA LEU A 47 12.96 -20.07 -10.94
C LEU A 47 11.56 -19.47 -11.15
N GLN A 48 10.66 -19.60 -10.16
CA GLN A 48 9.32 -19.04 -10.20
C GLN A 48 9.33 -17.51 -10.23
N THR A 49 10.20 -16.85 -9.46
CA THR A 49 10.30 -15.38 -9.49
C THR A 49 10.93 -14.89 -10.79
N LEU A 50 11.83 -15.66 -11.41
CA LEU A 50 12.35 -15.36 -12.75
C LEU A 50 11.23 -15.37 -13.81
N PHE A 51 10.27 -16.30 -13.73
CA PHE A 51 9.08 -16.33 -14.59
C PHE A 51 8.08 -15.19 -14.35
N ILE A 52 8.14 -14.50 -13.21
CA ILE A 52 7.30 -13.29 -12.99
C ILE A 52 7.89 -12.08 -13.73
N ILE A 53 9.21 -12.05 -13.93
CA ILE A 53 9.94 -10.95 -14.55
C ILE A 53 10.02 -11.07 -16.09
N LEU A 54 10.13 -12.30 -16.61
CA LEU A 54 10.19 -12.62 -18.05
C LEU A 54 8.80 -12.87 -18.64
#